data_AF-A0A848ZQ97-F1
#
_entry.id   AF-A0A848ZQ97-F1
#
_cell.length_a   1.000
_cell.length_b   1.000
_cell.length_c   1.000
_cell.angle_alpha   90.00
_cell.angle_beta   90.00
_cell.angle_gamma   90.00
#
_symmetry.space_group_name_H-M   'P 1'
#
loop_
_entity.id
_entity.type
_entity.pdbx_description
1 polymer ?
#
loop_
_entity_poly.entity_id
_entity_poly.type
_entity_poly.pdbx_seq_one_letter_code
_entity_poly.pdbx_strand_id
1 'polypeptide(L)' 'MPDEFVEKRSEPRKIVDKFYSVEFALKGIDFVYQFKIWNMSSKGMCVLIKEDSVVLEHLKAGDIVDMKYYSSDSLSP' A
#
# COMPACT_ATOMS: atom_id res chain seq x y z
N MET A 1 32.54 -0.30 15.82
CA MET A 1 31.41 0.65 15.86
C MET A 1 30.26 -0.06 15.17
N PRO A 2 29.19 -0.47 15.87
CA PRO A 2 28.01 -0.96 15.17
C PRO A 2 27.40 0.23 14.42
N ASP A 3 27.04 0.02 13.16
CA ASP A 3 26.40 1.01 12.31
C ASP A 3 25.05 1.37 12.98
N GLU A 4 24.95 2.54 13.60
CA GLU A 4 23.68 3.04 14.14
C GLU A 4 22.76 3.30 12.95
N PHE A 5 21.76 2.42 12.76
CA PHE A 5 20.74 2.61 11.74
C PHE A 5 19.88 3.83 12.10
N VAL A 6 20.33 5.01 11.67
CA VAL A 6 19.57 6.25 11.79
C VAL A 6 18.35 6.15 10.89
N GLU A 7 17.16 6.20 11.49
CA GLU A 7 15.88 6.25 10.78
C GLU A 7 15.85 7.47 9.86
N LYS A 8 15.55 7.24 8.57
CA LYS A 8 15.56 8.26 7.52
C LYS A 8 14.16 8.80 7.21
N ARG A 9 13.11 8.13 7.68
CA ARG A 9 11.73 8.56 7.45
C ARG A 9 11.46 9.88 8.19
N SER A 10 10.78 10.80 7.51
CA SER A 10 10.38 12.07 8.12
C SER A 10 9.27 11.94 9.17
N GLU A 11 8.60 10.79 9.25
CA GLU A 11 7.52 10.51 10.20
C GLU A 11 7.42 9.00 10.51
N PRO A 12 6.96 8.62 11.71
CA PRO A 12 6.71 7.24 12.05
C PRO A 12 5.49 6.70 11.29
N ARG A 13 5.51 5.40 10.98
CA ARG A 13 4.35 4.69 10.42
C ARG A 13 3.65 3.89 11.50
N LYS A 14 2.33 3.79 11.41
CA LYS A 14 1.51 2.97 12.30
C LYS A 14 0.88 1.83 11.51
N ILE A 15 0.73 0.68 12.16
CA ILE A 15 -0.17 -0.36 11.69
C ILE A 15 -1.58 0.25 11.74
N VAL A 16 -2.30 0.15 10.63
CA VAL A 16 -3.57 0.86 10.46
C VAL A 16 -4.71 -0.06 10.85
N ASP A 17 -5.36 0.22 11.98
CA ASP A 17 -6.55 -0.53 12.39
C ASP A 17 -7.80 -0.05 11.62
N LYS A 18 -7.80 1.21 11.18
CA LYS A 18 -8.96 1.85 10.53
C LYS A 18 -9.13 1.52 9.06
N PHE A 19 -8.05 1.35 8.30
CA PHE A 19 -8.07 1.06 6.86
C PHE A 19 -7.39 -0.28 6.62
N TYR A 20 -8.15 -1.24 6.12
CA TYR A 20 -7.69 -2.63 5.98
C TYR A 20 -7.15 -2.92 4.58
N SER A 21 -7.76 -2.32 3.56
CA SER A 21 -7.37 -2.55 2.17
C SER A 21 -7.50 -1.30 1.31
N VAL A 22 -6.78 -1.32 0.20
CA VAL A 22 -6.83 -0.30 -0.84
C VAL A 22 -7.03 -0.99 -2.18
N GLU A 23 -7.79 -0.35 -3.05
CA GLU A 23 -8.08 -0.80 -4.40
C GLU A 23 -7.63 0.25 -5.40
N PHE A 24 -6.95 -0.18 -6.46
CA PHE A 24 -6.59 0.68 -7.58
C PHE A 24 -6.37 -0.14 -8.87
N ALA A 25 -6.57 0.53 -10.00
CA ALA A 25 -6.20 0.02 -11.32
C ALA A 25 -4.77 0.48 -11.68
N LEU A 26 -4.07 -0.37 -12.44
CA LEU A 26 -2.80 0.00 -13.05
C LEU A 26 -3.04 0.39 -14.51
N LYS A 27 -2.30 1.39 -14.98
CA LYS A 27 -2.42 1.86 -16.36
C LYS A 27 -2.05 0.72 -17.32
N GLY A 28 -2.98 0.40 -18.23
CA GLY A 28 -2.77 -0.67 -19.21
C GLY A 28 -3.13 -2.07 -18.72
N ILE A 29 -3.76 -2.19 -17.55
CA ILE A 29 -4.35 -3.45 -17.08
C ILE A 29 -5.85 -3.25 -16.90
N ASP A 30 -6.65 -4.12 -17.51
CA ASP A 30 -8.12 -4.09 -17.43
C ASP A 30 -8.69 -4.59 -16.09
N PHE A 31 -7.81 -4.91 -15.14
CA PHE A 31 -8.15 -5.45 -13.83
C PHE A 31 -7.88 -4.42 -12.73
N VAL A 32 -8.83 -4.36 -11.80
CA VAL A 32 -8.70 -3.62 -10.55
C VAL A 32 -8.16 -4.57 -9.49
N TYR A 33 -7.11 -4.16 -8.78
CA TYR A 33 -6.50 -4.96 -7.73
C TYR A 33 -6.81 -4.38 -6.36
N GLN A 34 -7.07 -5.26 -5.40
CA GLN A 34 -7.22 -4.90 -4.00
C GLN A 34 -6.09 -5.51 -3.17
N PHE A 35 -5.44 -4.68 -2.36
CA PHE A 35 -4.30 -5.05 -1.54
C PHE A 35 -4.58 -4.75 -0.07
N LYS A 36 -4.04 -5.59 0.82
CA LYS A 36 -4.02 -5.29 2.25
C LYS A 36 -3.03 -4.18 2.55
N ILE A 37 -3.37 -3.31 3.48
CA ILE A 37 -2.49 -2.26 3.99
C ILE A 37 -1.65 -2.85 5.12
N TRP A 38 -0.33 -2.72 5.03
CA TRP A 38 0.60 -3.15 6.09
C TRP A 38 0.79 -2.06 7.15
N ASN A 39 1.10 -0.84 6.70
CA ASN A 39 1.25 0.33 7.54
C ASN A 39 1.04 1.61 6.73
N MET A 40 0.77 2.71 7.42
CA MET A 40 0.56 4.01 6.80
C MET A 40 1.05 5.14 7.69
N SER A 41 1.34 6.26 7.05
CA SER A 41 1.53 7.57 7.63
C SER A 41 0.89 8.63 6.71
N SER A 42 0.96 9.91 7.09
CA SER A 42 0.32 10.98 6.31
C SER A 42 0.95 11.17 4.92
N LYS A 43 2.22 10.78 4.74
CA LYS A 43 3.01 10.90 3.51
C LYS A 43 3.10 9.61 2.70
N GLY A 44 2.49 8.52 3.14
CA GLY A 44 2.46 7.31 2.33
C GLY A 44 2.11 6.04 3.08
N MET A 45 2.03 4.94 2.33
CA MET A 45 1.60 3.64 2.83
C MET A 45 2.48 2.51 2.30
N CYS A 46 2.35 1.34 2.91
CA CYS A 46 2.83 0.08 2.38
C CYS A 46 1.64 -0.86 2.18
N VAL A 47 1.59 -1.52 1.03
CA VAL A 47 0.66 -2.60 0.74
C VAL A 47 1.38 -3.94 0.73
N LEU A 48 0.64 -5.02 0.99
CA LEU A 48 1.13 -6.38 0.87
C LEU A 48 0.76 -6.96 -0.48
N ILE A 49 1.77 -7.48 -1.19
CA ILE A 49 1.63 -8.17 -2.47
C ILE A 49 2.35 -9.51 -2.33
N LYS A 50 1.74 -10.59 -2.85
CA LYS A 50 2.43 -11.87 -2.92
C LYS A 50 3.59 -11.78 -3.91
N GLU A 51 4.70 -12.43 -3.58
CA GLU A 51 5.93 -12.40 -4.38
C GLU A 51 5.73 -12.94 -5.81
N ASP A 52 4.82 -13.90 -5.98
CA ASP A 52 4.46 -14.52 -7.26
C ASP A 52 3.33 -13.81 -8.00
N SER A 53 2.90 -12.63 -7.54
CA SER A 53 1.80 -11.91 -8.18
C SER A 53 2.26 -11.21 -9.46
N VAL A 54 1.59 -11.53 -10.57
CA VAL A 54 1.79 -10.91 -11.91
C VAL A 54 1.68 -9.38 -11.87
N VAL A 55 0.97 -8.82 -10.88
CA VAL A 55 0.85 -7.36 -10.73
C VAL A 55 2.20 -6.67 -10.50
N LEU A 56 3.19 -7.36 -9.93
CA LEU A 56 4.53 -6.83 -9.73
C LEU A 56 5.26 -6.55 -11.04
N GLU A 57 4.93 -7.28 -12.11
CA GLU A 57 5.51 -7.05 -13.44
C GLU A 57 5.02 -5.72 -14.05
N HIS A 58 3.87 -5.24 -13.60
CA HIS A 58 3.18 -4.09 -14.17
C HIS A 58 3.29 -2.83 -13.30
N LEU A 59 3.53 -2.99 -11.99
CA LEU A 59 3.73 -1.87 -11.07
C LEU A 59 5.14 -1.27 -11.26
N LYS A 60 5.23 0.01 -11.62
CA LYS A 60 6.50 0.72 -11.83
C LYS A 60 6.65 1.91 -10.87
N ALA A 61 7.89 2.19 -10.51
CA ALA A 61 8.20 3.38 -9.72
C ALA A 61 7.86 4.63 -10.54
N GLY A 62 7.08 5.53 -9.94
CA GLY A 62 6.58 6.75 -10.60
C GLY A 62 5.17 6.64 -11.16
N ASP A 63 4.54 5.45 -11.12
CA ASP A 63 3.13 5.30 -11.46
C ASP A 63 2.24 6.15 -10.53
N ILE A 64 1.29 6.85 -11.14
CA ILE A 64 0.25 7.60 -10.43
C ILE A 64 -1.04 6.82 -10.61
N VAL A 65 -1.64 6.42 -9.48
CA VAL A 65 -2.86 5.61 -9.44
C VAL A 65 -3.92 6.27 -8.57
N ASP A 66 -5.17 6.17 -8.99
CA ASP A 66 -6.31 6.59 -8.17
C ASP A 66 -6.66 5.46 -7.20
N MET A 67 -6.60 5.77 -5.90
CA MET A 67 -6.78 4.79 -4.84
C MET A 67 -8.12 4.94 -4.13
N LYS A 68 -8.81 3.81 -3.93
CA LYS A 68 -10.01 3.71 -3.11
C LYS A 68 -9.71 2.91 -1.84
N TYR A 69 -9.99 3.50 -0.68
CA TYR A 69 -9.66 2.93 0.62
C TYR A 69 -10.89 2.29 1.27
N TYR A 70 -10.71 1.11 1.86
CA TYR A 70 -11.75 0.39 2.58
C TYR A 70 -11.38 0.24 4.05
N SER A 71 -12.27 0.71 4.92
CA SER A 71 -12.15 0.61 6.38
C SER A 71 -12.78 -0.67 6.92
N SER A 72 -12.29 -1.15 8.06
CA SER A 72 -12.92 -2.26 8.82
C SER A 72 -14.37 -1.98 9.21
N ASP A 73 -14.72 -0.70 9.34
CA ASP A 73 -16.04 -0.26 9.83
C ASP A 73 -17.09 -0.20 8.71
N SER A 74 -16.75 -0.59 7.48
CA SER A 74 -17.75 -0.65 6.41
C SER A 74 -18.63 -1.89 6.63
N LEU A 75 -19.89 -1.66 7.00
CA LEU A 75 -20.99 -2.65 7.04
C LEU A 75 -21.39 -3.17 5.63
N SER A 76 -20.50 -3.08 4.66
CA SER A 76 -20.69 -3.57 3.29
C SER A 76 -19.81 -4.80 3.07
N PRO A 77 -20.34 -5.84 2.40
CA PRO A 77 -20.05 -7.26 2.60
C PRO A 77 -18.58 -7.67 2.53
#